data_AF-A0A7X7AS91-F1
#
_entry.id   AF-A0A7X7AS91-F1
#
_cell.length_a   1.000
_cell.length_b   1.000
_cell.length_c   1.000
_cell.angle_alpha   90.00
_cell.angle_beta   90.00
_cell.angle_gamma   90.00
#
_symmetry.space_group_name_H-M   'P 1'
#
loop_
_entity.id
_entity.type
_entity.pdbx_description
1 polymer ?
#
loop_
_entity_poly.entity_id
_entity_poly.type
_entity_poly.pdbx_seq_one_letter_code
_entity_poly.pdbx_strand_id
1 'polypeptide(L)'
;MSFLVFQSDFGLEDGAVSAMVGVALKEDAHLQIHHISHEIPAFNIFEASYRLLQTVPYWPEGTVFVSVVDPGVGTNREAIVIRTTSNYIIVTPNNGTLTHLEQDHGIEEVRLIQTDDSISHTFHGRDVFAKAGAQLASGKRSFTEIGPLFEKEKLVRLALYQNIVSSNLVQGSVDSLDVRFGSLWTSIRVEEFQELGINFGESVMVTIRNSQRMVYRQVLPYEVTFGKVPLGASVVYVNSM
;
A
#
# COMPACT_ATOMS: atom_id res chain seq x y z
N MET A 1 23.30 4.34 0.23
CA MET A 1 22.56 4.36 -1.05
C MET A 1 21.17 4.86 -0.74
N SER A 2 20.66 5.82 -1.51
CA SER A 2 19.36 6.43 -1.29
C SER A 2 18.37 5.94 -2.35
N PHE A 3 17.32 5.26 -1.89
CA PHE A 3 16.27 4.73 -2.75
C PHE A 3 15.05 5.66 -2.72
N LEU A 4 14.54 5.98 -3.91
CA LEU A 4 13.27 6.66 -4.10
C LEU A 4 12.34 5.73 -4.87
N VAL A 5 11.25 5.31 -4.25
CA VAL A 5 10.35 4.31 -4.83
C VAL A 5 8.98 4.92 -5.08
N PHE A 6 8.54 4.94 -6.33
CA PHE A 6 7.26 5.53 -6.73
C PHE A 6 6.12 4.51 -6.81
N GLN A 7 4.92 4.95 -6.47
CA GLN A 7 3.69 4.32 -6.95
C GLN A 7 2.62 5.36 -7.27
N SER A 8 1.75 5.07 -8.24
CA SER A 8 0.60 5.94 -8.58
C SER A 8 -0.49 5.20 -9.36
N ASP A 9 -1.53 5.94 -9.74
CA ASP A 9 -2.59 5.54 -10.67
C ASP A 9 -2.49 6.23 -12.05
N PHE A 10 -1.38 6.91 -12.34
CA PHE A 10 -1.15 7.64 -13.60
C PHE A 10 -0.90 6.76 -14.84
N GLY A 11 -0.66 5.46 -14.66
CA GLY A 11 -0.21 4.58 -15.75
C GLY A 11 1.15 4.97 -16.31
N LEU A 12 1.55 4.29 -17.39
CA LEU A 12 2.80 4.53 -18.12
C LEU A 12 2.57 4.95 -19.57
N GLU A 13 1.31 5.19 -19.96
CA GLU A 13 0.96 5.53 -21.35
C GLU A 13 1.35 6.97 -21.75
N ASP A 14 1.46 7.88 -20.79
CA ASP A 14 1.82 9.27 -21.02
C ASP A 14 3.10 9.73 -20.27
N GLY A 15 3.40 11.03 -20.34
CA GLY A 15 4.60 11.61 -19.76
C GLY A 15 4.57 11.86 -18.25
N ALA A 16 3.48 11.53 -17.53
CA ALA A 16 3.29 11.88 -16.13
C ALA A 16 4.39 11.32 -15.22
N VAL A 17 4.59 10.01 -15.25
CA VAL A 17 5.62 9.33 -14.44
C VAL A 17 7.02 9.74 -14.88
N SER A 18 7.24 9.88 -16.20
CA SER A 18 8.53 10.37 -16.72
C SER A 18 8.86 11.77 -16.20
N ALA A 19 7.88 12.66 -16.06
CA ALA A 19 8.09 13.99 -15.50
C ALA A 19 8.40 13.95 -14.00
N MET A 20 7.77 13.04 -13.24
CA MET A 20 8.10 12.82 -11.82
C MET A 20 9.56 12.37 -11.64
N VAL A 21 10.00 11.40 -12.45
CA VAL A 21 11.40 10.94 -12.48
C VAL A 21 12.34 12.08 -12.83
N GLY A 22 12.01 12.88 -13.85
CA GLY A 22 12.80 14.04 -14.25
C GLY A 22 12.92 15.11 -13.15
N VAL A 23 11.85 15.34 -12.37
CA VAL A 23 11.91 16.23 -11.20
C VAL A 23 12.80 15.65 -10.11
N ALA A 24 12.70 14.35 -9.81
CA ALA A 24 13.54 13.71 -8.82
C ALA A 24 15.03 13.79 -9.19
N LEU A 25 15.39 13.54 -10.46
CA LEU A 25 16.77 13.60 -10.93
C LEU A 25 17.34 15.02 -11.00
N LYS A 26 16.50 16.06 -11.04
CA LYS A 26 16.95 17.45 -10.85
C LYS A 26 17.37 17.72 -9.41
N GLU A 27 16.73 17.07 -8.45
CA GLU A 27 17.13 17.14 -7.05
C GLU A 27 18.43 16.34 -6.85
N ASP A 28 18.55 15.13 -7.38
CA ASP A 28 19.84 14.42 -7.37
C ASP A 28 19.93 13.42 -8.52
N ALA A 29 20.88 13.65 -9.42
CA ALA A 29 21.08 12.86 -10.62
C ALA A 29 21.57 11.41 -10.33
N HIS A 30 21.96 11.11 -9.09
CA HIS A 30 22.43 9.79 -8.66
C HIS A 30 21.38 8.98 -7.89
N LEU A 31 20.16 9.50 -7.72
CA LEU A 31 19.09 8.77 -7.02
C LEU A 31 18.78 7.44 -7.70
N GLN A 32 18.67 6.39 -6.87
CA GLN A 32 18.19 5.09 -7.33
C GLN A 32 16.66 5.11 -7.30
N ILE A 33 16.08 5.42 -8.45
CA ILE A 33 14.64 5.51 -8.64
C ILE A 33 14.08 4.15 -9.04
N HIS A 34 13.08 3.70 -8.29
CA HIS A 34 12.37 2.46 -8.53
C HIS A 34 10.86 2.68 -8.46
N HIS A 35 10.10 1.64 -8.77
CA HIS A 35 8.65 1.71 -8.87
C HIS A 35 8.02 0.48 -8.23
N ILE A 36 6.96 0.67 -7.44
CA ILE A 36 6.08 -0.42 -7.02
C ILE A 36 5.15 -0.76 -8.18
N SER A 37 4.30 0.19 -8.56
CA SER A 37 3.36 0.08 -9.68
C SER A 37 2.81 1.46 -10.03
N HIS A 38 2.54 1.69 -11.31
CA HIS A 38 1.78 2.85 -11.79
C HIS A 38 0.40 2.45 -12.35
N GLU A 39 0.07 1.15 -12.26
CA GLU A 39 -1.14 0.54 -12.79
C GLU A 39 -2.19 0.33 -11.68
N ILE A 40 -2.10 1.08 -10.59
CA ILE A 40 -3.18 1.08 -9.59
C ILE A 40 -4.42 1.65 -10.29
N PRO A 41 -5.61 1.02 -10.15
CA PRO A 41 -6.82 1.55 -10.77
C PRO A 41 -7.06 2.99 -10.33
N ALA A 42 -7.46 3.83 -11.29
CA ALA A 42 -7.69 5.26 -11.06
C ALA A 42 -8.52 5.49 -9.79
N PHE A 43 -7.98 6.35 -8.91
CA PHE A 43 -8.61 6.78 -7.65
C PHE A 43 -8.77 5.68 -6.59
N ASN A 44 -8.22 4.48 -6.78
CA ASN A 44 -8.36 3.37 -5.83
C ASN A 44 -7.34 3.47 -4.68
N ILE A 45 -7.66 4.29 -3.69
CA ILE A 45 -6.84 4.53 -2.49
C ILE A 45 -6.67 3.24 -1.66
N PHE A 46 -7.68 2.37 -1.62
CA PHE A 46 -7.60 1.09 -0.91
C PHE A 46 -6.51 0.19 -1.48
N GLU A 47 -6.52 0.02 -2.80
CA GLU A 47 -5.49 -0.78 -3.47
C GLU A 47 -4.10 -0.14 -3.34
N ALA A 48 -3.99 1.18 -3.47
CA ALA A 48 -2.73 1.89 -3.23
C ALA A 48 -2.17 1.64 -1.83
N SER A 49 -3.06 1.64 -0.82
CA SER A 49 -2.71 1.36 0.56
C SER A 49 -2.23 -0.07 0.75
N TYR A 50 -2.91 -1.04 0.13
CA TYR A 50 -2.51 -2.44 0.19
C TYR A 50 -1.15 -2.66 -0.50
N ARG A 51 -0.91 -2.07 -1.68
CA ARG A 51 0.38 -2.21 -2.41
C ARG A 51 1.58 -1.68 -1.61
N LEU A 52 1.41 -0.64 -0.77
CA LEU A 52 2.45 -0.23 0.18
C LEU A 52 2.76 -1.34 1.18
N LEU A 53 1.73 -1.89 1.82
CA LEU A 53 1.89 -2.97 2.79
C LEU A 53 2.67 -4.14 2.18
N GLN A 54 2.34 -4.55 0.96
CA GLN A 54 3.02 -5.69 0.31
C GLN A 54 4.49 -5.45 0.00
N THR A 55 4.92 -4.18 -0.14
CA THR A 55 6.20 -3.84 -0.74
C THR A 55 7.19 -3.25 0.24
N VAL A 56 6.75 -2.28 1.05
CA VAL A 56 7.60 -1.54 2.00
C VAL A 56 8.50 -2.44 2.86
N PRO A 57 8.02 -3.56 3.45
CA PRO A 57 8.84 -4.41 4.33
C PRO A 57 10.08 -5.01 3.68
N TYR A 58 10.11 -5.10 2.35
CA TYR A 58 11.18 -5.74 1.59
C TYR A 58 12.30 -4.78 1.18
N TRP A 59 12.12 -3.48 1.40
CA TRP A 59 13.13 -2.48 1.08
C TRP A 59 14.07 -2.24 2.25
N PRO A 60 15.30 -1.75 2.01
CA PRO A 60 16.18 -1.32 3.10
C PRO A 60 15.55 -0.21 3.94
N GLU A 61 15.84 -0.23 5.24
CA GLU A 61 15.47 0.84 6.17
C GLU A 61 15.90 2.22 5.64
N GLY A 62 15.09 3.25 5.88
CA GLY A 62 15.35 4.61 5.40
C GLY A 62 14.97 4.84 3.93
N THR A 63 14.47 3.83 3.22
CA THR A 63 13.91 4.01 1.86
C THR A 63 12.76 5.01 1.88
N VAL A 64 12.76 5.92 0.90
CA VAL A 64 11.69 6.91 0.71
C VAL A 64 10.73 6.41 -0.37
N PHE A 65 9.47 6.27 0.00
CA PHE A 65 8.39 5.94 -0.91
C PHE A 65 7.57 7.18 -1.21
N VAL A 66 7.18 7.33 -2.46
CA VAL A 66 6.25 8.37 -2.91
C VAL A 66 5.04 7.67 -3.48
N SER A 67 3.90 7.82 -2.81
CA SER A 67 2.65 7.18 -3.17
C SER A 67 1.63 8.23 -3.55
N VAL A 68 1.20 8.24 -4.81
CA VAL A 68 0.26 9.25 -5.31
C VAL A 68 -0.90 8.60 -6.04
N VAL A 69 -1.96 8.32 -5.28
CA VAL A 69 -3.31 8.05 -5.80
C VAL A 69 -4.22 9.07 -5.13
N ASP A 70 -4.57 10.13 -5.86
CA ASP A 70 -5.05 11.38 -5.28
C ASP A 70 -6.26 11.97 -6.01
N PRO A 71 -7.47 11.40 -5.81
CA PRO A 71 -8.71 11.99 -6.34
C PRO A 71 -9.02 13.38 -5.73
N GLY A 72 -8.36 13.75 -4.62
CA GLY A 72 -8.53 15.03 -3.94
C GLY A 72 -7.52 16.09 -4.37
N VAL A 73 -6.78 15.90 -5.47
CA VAL A 73 -5.82 16.89 -5.97
C VAL A 73 -6.48 18.26 -6.18
N GLY A 74 -5.77 19.33 -5.83
CA GLY A 74 -6.28 20.70 -5.93
C GLY A 74 -7.34 21.09 -4.87
N THR A 75 -7.65 20.20 -3.91
CA THR A 75 -8.51 20.50 -2.76
C THR A 75 -7.69 20.86 -1.51
N ASN A 76 -8.37 21.02 -0.36
CA ASN A 76 -7.73 21.31 0.93
C ASN A 76 -7.08 20.09 1.60
N ARG A 77 -7.00 18.93 0.94
CA ARG A 77 -6.39 17.72 1.51
C ARG A 77 -4.89 17.94 1.76
N GLU A 78 -4.40 17.50 2.91
CA GLU A 78 -3.01 17.76 3.29
C GLU A 78 -2.03 16.94 2.43
N ALA A 79 -0.87 17.53 2.12
CA ALA A 79 0.29 16.80 1.63
C ALA A 79 1.16 16.44 2.84
N ILE A 80 1.39 15.15 3.07
CA ILE A 80 2.06 14.68 4.27
C ILE A 80 3.26 13.80 3.94
N VAL A 81 4.18 13.75 4.89
CA VAL A 81 5.21 12.72 4.97
C VAL A 81 5.16 12.07 6.34
N ILE A 82 5.33 10.75 6.37
CA ILE A 82 5.39 9.99 7.61
C ILE A 82 6.72 9.26 7.73
N ARG A 83 7.11 8.99 8.97
CA ARG A 83 8.11 7.99 9.30
C ARG A 83 7.43 6.84 10.04
N THR A 84 7.60 5.61 9.56
CA THR A 84 7.09 4.42 10.27
C THR A 84 7.97 4.10 11.47
N THR A 85 7.52 3.23 12.37
CA THR A 85 8.36 2.78 13.49
C THR A 85 9.56 1.93 13.02
N SER A 86 9.47 1.38 11.81
CA SER A 86 10.54 0.68 11.11
C SER A 86 11.40 1.61 10.24
N ASN A 87 11.36 2.92 10.47
CA ASN A 87 12.18 3.94 9.78
C ASN A 87 12.02 4.03 8.25
N TYR A 88 10.89 3.59 7.70
CA TYR A 88 10.51 3.90 6.32
C TYR A 88 9.89 5.29 6.23
N ILE A 89 10.15 6.00 5.13
CA ILE A 89 9.59 7.34 4.91
C ILE A 89 8.57 7.25 3.78
N ILE A 90 7.33 7.67 4.02
CA ILE A 90 6.28 7.66 2.99
C ILE A 90 5.76 9.07 2.75
N VAL A 91 5.85 9.53 1.51
CA VAL A 91 5.37 10.81 1.01
C VAL A 91 4.06 10.57 0.26
N THR A 92 2.95 11.16 0.71
CA THR A 92 1.61 10.82 0.20
C THR A 92 0.57 11.92 0.52
N PRO A 93 -0.56 12.00 -0.21
CA PRO A 93 -1.73 12.72 0.27
C PRO A 93 -2.29 12.12 1.57
N ASN A 94 -2.81 12.95 2.47
CA ASN A 94 -3.58 12.53 3.65
C ASN A 94 -5.00 12.12 3.24
N ASN A 95 -5.16 10.92 2.66
CA ASN A 95 -6.43 10.47 2.11
C ASN A 95 -6.81 9.02 2.45
N GLY A 96 -6.06 8.36 3.34
CA GLY A 96 -6.25 6.94 3.66
C GLY A 96 -5.22 6.00 3.03
N THR A 97 -4.34 6.47 2.15
CA THR A 97 -3.31 5.61 1.52
C THR A 97 -2.41 4.91 2.55
N LEU A 98 -2.22 5.46 3.75
CA LEU A 98 -1.38 4.85 4.79
C LEU A 98 -2.07 3.76 5.61
N THR A 99 -3.37 3.51 5.42
CA THR A 99 -4.21 2.71 6.32
C THR A 99 -3.65 1.31 6.62
N HIS A 100 -3.32 0.51 5.60
CA HIS A 100 -2.80 -0.84 5.79
C HIS A 100 -1.38 -0.84 6.37
N LEU A 101 -0.52 0.05 5.88
CA LEU A 101 0.87 0.15 6.35
C LEU A 101 0.95 0.54 7.83
N GLU A 102 0.08 1.44 8.29
CA GLU A 102 0.01 1.85 9.70
C GLU A 102 -0.32 0.68 10.63
N GLN A 103 -1.17 -0.28 10.21
CA GLN A 103 -1.53 -1.43 11.06
C GLN A 103 -0.32 -2.32 11.40
N ASP A 104 0.60 -2.50 10.47
CA ASP A 104 1.72 -3.44 10.63
C ASP A 104 3.04 -2.77 11.02
N HIS A 105 3.26 -1.52 10.59
CA HIS A 105 4.53 -0.81 10.84
C HIS A 105 4.38 0.38 11.79
N GLY A 106 3.16 0.74 12.18
CA GLY A 106 2.89 1.95 12.94
C GLY A 106 3.39 3.22 12.25
N ILE A 107 3.08 4.37 12.85
CA ILE A 107 3.60 5.66 12.43
C ILE A 107 4.28 6.30 13.62
N GLU A 108 5.57 6.60 13.50
CA GLU A 108 6.37 7.29 14.52
C GLU A 108 6.09 8.80 14.49
N GLU A 109 6.05 9.40 13.30
CA GLU A 109 5.95 10.85 13.14
C GLU A 109 5.27 11.20 11.81
N VAL A 110 4.49 12.29 11.80
CA VAL A 110 3.84 12.85 10.60
C VAL A 110 4.20 14.32 10.49
N ARG A 111 4.49 14.79 9.28
CA ARG A 111 4.72 16.20 8.97
C ARG A 111 3.95 16.64 7.75
N LEU A 112 3.53 17.90 7.77
CA LEU A 112 3.02 18.57 6.58
C LEU A 112 4.19 18.85 5.63
N ILE A 113 3.95 18.68 4.33
CA ILE A 113 4.88 19.10 3.29
C ILE A 113 4.61 20.58 3.02
N GLN A 114 5.56 21.43 3.35
CA GLN A 114 5.47 22.85 2.99
C GLN A 114 5.65 23.01 1.48
N THR A 115 4.67 23.66 0.86
CA THR A 115 4.62 23.96 -0.57
C THR A 115 4.68 25.46 -0.78
N ASP A 116 5.29 25.88 -1.89
CA ASP A 116 5.26 27.28 -2.31
C ASP A 116 3.94 27.58 -3.03
N ASP A 117 3.43 28.81 -2.93
CA ASP A 117 2.16 29.24 -3.54
C ASP A 117 2.14 29.17 -5.08
N SER A 118 3.29 28.92 -5.73
CA SER A 118 3.45 28.88 -7.19
C SER A 118 3.21 27.50 -7.83
N ILE A 119 2.83 26.50 -7.05
CA ILE A 119 2.69 25.12 -7.52
C ILE A 119 1.42 24.92 -8.35
N SER A 120 1.51 24.10 -9.40
CA SER A 120 0.37 23.71 -10.23
C SER A 120 -0.72 23.02 -9.40
N HIS A 121 -1.96 23.50 -9.52
CA HIS A 121 -3.11 22.94 -8.80
C HIS A 121 -3.54 21.54 -9.27
N THR A 122 -3.06 21.05 -10.42
CA THR A 122 -3.56 19.82 -11.03
C THR A 122 -2.56 18.67 -11.03
N PHE A 123 -1.28 18.92 -10.72
CA PHE A 123 -0.26 17.85 -10.74
C PHE A 123 0.68 17.86 -9.52
N HIS A 124 0.08 17.77 -8.33
CA HIS A 124 0.84 17.63 -7.07
C HIS A 124 1.74 16.38 -7.04
N GLY A 125 1.42 15.33 -7.80
CA GLY A 125 2.28 14.16 -7.98
C GLY A 125 3.72 14.53 -8.36
N ARG A 126 3.86 15.41 -9.35
CA ARG A 126 5.15 15.91 -9.82
C ARG A 126 5.70 17.01 -8.93
N ASP A 127 4.91 18.05 -8.66
CA ASP A 127 5.44 19.30 -8.13
C ASP A 127 5.59 19.31 -6.61
N VAL A 128 4.83 18.46 -5.90
CA VAL A 128 4.86 18.37 -4.43
C VAL A 128 5.51 17.05 -4.01
N PHE A 129 4.92 15.92 -4.41
CA PHE A 129 5.28 14.62 -3.84
C PHE A 129 6.59 14.07 -4.38
N ALA A 130 6.79 14.07 -5.71
CA ALA A 130 8.04 13.60 -6.28
C ALA A 130 9.23 14.47 -5.85
N LYS A 131 9.05 15.80 -5.83
CA LYS A 131 10.05 16.75 -5.35
C LYS A 131 10.40 16.51 -3.87
N ALA A 132 9.40 16.45 -2.99
CA ALA A 132 9.61 16.20 -1.56
C ALA A 132 10.30 14.86 -1.31
N GLY A 133 9.84 13.79 -1.96
CA GLY A 133 10.45 12.47 -1.86
C GLY A 133 11.90 12.45 -2.31
N ALA A 134 12.21 13.11 -3.43
CA ALA A 134 13.58 13.18 -3.93
C ALA A 134 14.51 13.96 -2.99
N GLN A 135 14.06 15.10 -2.44
CA GLN A 135 14.84 15.88 -1.47
C GLN A 135 15.14 15.11 -0.18
N LEU A 136 14.17 14.32 0.29
CA LEU A 136 14.33 13.44 1.46
C LEU A 136 15.28 12.29 1.13
N ALA A 137 15.09 11.62 0.00
CA ALA A 137 15.92 10.49 -0.40
C ALA A 137 17.37 10.93 -0.61
N SER A 138 17.60 12.08 -1.25
CA SER A 138 18.94 12.60 -1.51
C SER A 138 19.62 13.19 -0.27
N GLY A 139 18.91 13.30 0.86
CA GLY A 139 19.40 13.96 2.07
C GLY A 139 19.60 15.48 1.93
N LYS A 140 19.08 16.09 0.85
CA LYS A 140 19.12 17.54 0.65
C LYS A 140 18.22 18.29 1.63
N ARG A 141 17.17 17.63 2.09
CA ARG A 141 16.25 18.11 3.11
C ARG A 141 16.04 16.98 4.11
N SER A 142 16.26 17.26 5.38
CA SER A 142 15.96 16.29 6.44
C SER A 142 14.46 16.14 6.64
N PHE A 143 14.05 15.05 7.30
CA PHE A 143 12.65 14.82 7.65
C PHE A 143 12.06 15.98 8.46
N THR A 144 12.82 16.56 9.38
CA THR A 144 12.33 17.64 10.25
C THR A 144 12.17 18.97 9.51
N GLU A 145 12.97 19.20 8.46
CA GLU A 145 12.92 20.41 7.65
C GLU A 145 11.81 20.41 6.61
N ILE A 146 11.15 19.27 6.34
CA ILE A 146 10.10 19.14 5.32
C ILE A 146 8.87 20.02 5.60
N GLY A 147 8.62 20.26 6.89
CA GLY A 147 7.54 21.09 7.39
C GLY A 147 7.16 20.77 8.84
N PRO A 148 6.10 21.43 9.36
CA PRO A 148 5.70 21.31 10.75
C PRO A 148 5.13 19.93 11.06
N LEU A 149 5.13 19.58 12.34
CA LEU A 149 4.46 18.38 12.85
C LEU A 149 2.96 18.40 12.50
N PHE A 150 2.43 17.22 12.21
CA PHE A 150 1.01 17.00 11.99
C PHE A 150 0.47 15.98 13.01
N GLU A 151 -0.75 16.21 13.49
CA GLU A 151 -1.40 15.36 14.49
C GLU A 151 -1.81 14.02 13.86
N LYS A 152 -1.34 12.91 14.42
CA LYS A 152 -1.61 11.55 13.90
C LYS A 152 -3.10 11.19 13.93
N GLU A 153 -3.83 11.79 14.85
CA GLU A 153 -5.27 11.62 15.04
C GLU A 153 -6.05 12.19 13.85
N LYS A 154 -5.47 13.15 13.11
CA LYS A 154 -6.05 13.76 11.91
C LYS A 154 -5.73 13.00 10.62
N LEU A 155 -4.99 11.89 10.70
CA LEU A 155 -4.78 11.04 9.54
C LEU A 155 -6.11 10.42 9.09
N VAL A 156 -6.41 10.56 7.80
CA VAL A 156 -7.54 9.89 7.17
C VAL A 156 -7.23 8.39 7.12
N ARG A 157 -8.19 7.56 7.54
CA ARG A 157 -8.09 6.09 7.53
C ARG A 157 -9.28 5.51 6.78
N LEU A 158 -9.00 4.52 5.94
CA LEU A 158 -10.03 3.76 5.25
C LEU A 158 -10.72 2.81 6.25
N ALA A 159 -12.01 2.55 6.03
CA ALA A 159 -12.70 1.52 6.78
C ALA A 159 -12.18 0.14 6.35
N LEU A 160 -11.52 -0.57 7.26
CA LEU A 160 -11.12 -1.96 7.05
C LEU A 160 -12.13 -2.90 7.68
N TYR A 161 -12.32 -4.05 7.06
CA TYR A 161 -13.13 -5.11 7.65
C TYR A 161 -12.41 -5.67 8.88
N GLN A 162 -13.11 -5.77 9.99
CA GLN A 162 -12.57 -6.42 11.20
C GLN A 162 -12.83 -7.92 11.10
N ASN A 163 -11.76 -8.70 11.17
CA ASN A 163 -11.87 -10.14 11.12
C ASN A 163 -12.66 -10.68 12.32
N ILE A 164 -13.44 -11.73 12.07
CA ILE A 164 -14.19 -12.43 13.10
C ILE A 164 -13.58 -13.81 13.24
N VAL A 165 -13.11 -14.13 14.44
CA VAL A 165 -12.48 -15.40 14.78
C VAL A 165 -13.31 -16.11 15.85
N SER A 166 -13.59 -17.38 15.62
CA SER A 166 -14.17 -18.32 16.59
C SER A 166 -13.57 -19.70 16.38
N SER A 167 -13.86 -20.63 17.29
CA SER A 167 -13.27 -21.98 17.29
C SER A 167 -13.47 -22.81 16.01
N ASN A 168 -14.38 -22.40 15.13
CA ASN A 168 -14.74 -23.11 13.90
C ASN A 168 -14.98 -22.19 12.70
N LEU A 169 -14.69 -20.89 12.82
CA LEU A 169 -14.91 -19.91 11.77
C LEU A 169 -13.85 -18.82 11.86
N VAL A 170 -13.25 -18.52 10.71
CA VAL A 170 -12.52 -17.27 10.50
C VAL A 170 -13.15 -16.56 9.30
N GLN A 171 -13.50 -15.30 9.49
CA GLN A 171 -14.18 -14.50 8.48
C GLN A 171 -13.46 -13.17 8.32
N GLY A 172 -13.17 -12.80 7.07
CA GLY A 172 -12.59 -11.54 6.69
C GLY A 172 -13.14 -11.03 5.35
N SER A 173 -12.48 -10.02 4.78
CA SER A 173 -12.73 -9.50 3.44
C SER A 173 -11.72 -10.02 2.44
N VAL A 174 -12.06 -9.92 1.15
CA VAL A 174 -11.07 -10.01 0.07
C VAL A 174 -10.52 -8.60 -0.12
N ASP A 175 -9.27 -8.40 0.28
CA ASP A 175 -8.61 -7.08 0.27
C ASP A 175 -7.85 -6.85 -1.03
N SER A 176 -7.37 -7.91 -1.68
CA SER A 176 -6.68 -7.77 -2.96
C SER A 176 -6.96 -8.93 -3.90
N LEU A 177 -6.96 -8.60 -5.19
CA LEU A 177 -7.01 -9.55 -6.28
C LEU A 177 -5.61 -9.67 -6.86
N ASP A 178 -5.11 -10.90 -6.93
CA ASP A 178 -3.93 -11.21 -7.72
C ASP A 178 -4.39 -11.70 -9.09
N VAL A 179 -4.78 -10.72 -9.90
CA VAL A 179 -5.44 -10.90 -11.19
C VAL A 179 -4.60 -11.75 -12.15
N ARG A 180 -3.27 -11.71 -12.03
CA ARG A 180 -2.37 -12.45 -12.93
C ARG A 180 -2.45 -13.95 -12.72
N PHE A 181 -2.61 -14.38 -11.47
CA PHE A 181 -2.65 -15.81 -11.11
C PHE A 181 -4.06 -16.30 -10.75
N GLY A 182 -5.02 -15.38 -10.58
CA GLY A 182 -6.40 -15.69 -10.19
C GLY A 182 -6.58 -15.92 -8.70
N SER A 183 -5.60 -15.53 -7.88
CA SER A 183 -5.67 -15.67 -6.42
C SER A 183 -6.45 -14.53 -5.77
N LEU A 184 -7.10 -14.86 -4.65
CA LEU A 184 -7.79 -13.90 -3.79
C LEU A 184 -7.00 -13.78 -2.49
N TRP A 185 -6.68 -12.54 -2.10
CA TRP A 185 -5.93 -12.25 -0.89
C TRP A 185 -6.89 -11.66 0.12
N THR A 186 -6.97 -12.29 1.28
CA THR A 186 -7.92 -11.92 2.33
C THR A 186 -7.28 -11.08 3.42
N SER A 187 -8.11 -10.36 4.17
CA SER A 187 -7.72 -9.70 5.41
C SER A 187 -7.33 -10.67 6.53
N ILE A 188 -7.71 -11.95 6.41
CA ILE A 188 -7.49 -13.01 7.41
C ILE A 188 -5.99 -13.24 7.58
N ARG A 189 -5.48 -13.02 8.79
CA ARG A 189 -4.08 -13.26 9.15
C ARG A 189 -3.81 -14.73 9.39
N VAL A 190 -2.55 -15.14 9.23
CA VAL A 190 -2.16 -16.54 9.40
C VAL A 190 -2.41 -17.02 10.83
N GLU A 191 -2.18 -16.18 11.83
CA GLU A 191 -2.41 -16.51 13.24
C GLU A 191 -3.90 -16.77 13.52
N GLU A 192 -4.78 -15.92 12.97
CA GLU A 192 -6.24 -16.06 13.10
C GLU A 192 -6.75 -17.31 12.39
N PHE A 193 -6.20 -17.63 11.22
CA PHE A 193 -6.53 -18.86 10.50
C PHE A 193 -6.07 -20.12 11.26
N GLN A 194 -4.89 -20.06 11.90
CA GLN A 194 -4.34 -21.15 12.69
C GLN A 194 -5.19 -21.49 13.93
N GLU A 195 -5.99 -20.55 14.46
CA GLU A 195 -6.92 -20.81 15.58
C GLU A 195 -7.99 -21.86 15.23
N LEU A 196 -8.24 -22.12 13.95
CA LEU A 196 -9.12 -23.21 13.52
C LEU A 196 -8.55 -24.61 13.80
N GLY A 197 -7.24 -24.72 14.07
CA GLY A 197 -6.57 -26.00 14.33
C GLY A 197 -6.49 -26.91 13.10
N ILE A 198 -6.57 -26.35 11.89
CA ILE A 198 -6.54 -27.09 10.63
C ILE A 198 -5.09 -27.30 10.17
N ASN A 199 -4.75 -28.54 9.82
CA ASN A 199 -3.43 -28.92 9.34
C ASN A 199 -3.38 -28.98 7.80
N PHE A 200 -2.17 -28.90 7.25
CA PHE A 200 -1.98 -29.13 5.81
C PHE A 200 -2.47 -30.53 5.40
N GLY A 201 -3.16 -30.61 4.27
CA GLY A 201 -3.83 -31.82 3.76
C GLY A 201 -5.27 -31.99 4.23
N GLU A 202 -5.72 -31.20 5.22
CA GLU A 202 -7.13 -31.14 5.61
C GLU A 202 -7.90 -30.16 4.71
N SER A 203 -9.22 -30.08 4.89
CA SER A 203 -10.06 -29.23 4.05
C SER A 203 -10.92 -28.29 4.88
N VAL A 204 -11.17 -27.11 4.32
CA VAL A 204 -12.01 -26.06 4.91
C VAL A 204 -13.16 -25.71 3.97
N MET A 205 -14.32 -25.39 4.55
CA MET A 205 -15.44 -24.85 3.79
C MET A 205 -15.20 -23.35 3.53
N VAL A 206 -14.88 -22.99 2.30
CA VAL A 206 -14.73 -21.59 1.89
C VAL A 206 -16.07 -21.08 1.37
N THR A 207 -16.54 -19.98 1.94
CA THR A 207 -17.73 -19.26 1.48
C THR A 207 -17.36 -17.83 1.14
N ILE A 208 -17.69 -17.37 -0.08
CA ILE A 208 -17.50 -15.97 -0.49
C ILE A 208 -18.88 -15.35 -0.69
N ARG A 209 -19.08 -14.17 -0.11
CA ARG A 209 -20.30 -13.37 -0.24
C ARG A 209 -19.97 -12.03 -0.86
N ASN A 210 -20.82 -11.58 -1.78
CA ASN A 210 -20.87 -10.18 -2.18
C ASN A 210 -22.12 -9.58 -1.56
N SER A 211 -21.92 -8.65 -0.61
CA SER A 211 -23.00 -8.12 0.23
C SER A 211 -23.74 -9.28 0.94
N GLN A 212 -25.05 -9.40 0.76
CA GLN A 212 -25.84 -10.48 1.35
C GLN A 212 -25.90 -11.75 0.49
N ARG A 213 -25.38 -11.71 -0.75
CA ARG A 213 -25.47 -12.83 -1.70
C ARG A 213 -24.24 -13.72 -1.59
N MET A 214 -24.46 -15.01 -1.33
CA MET A 214 -23.42 -16.02 -1.48
C MET A 214 -23.12 -16.24 -2.96
N VAL A 215 -21.86 -16.03 -3.35
CA VAL A 215 -21.39 -16.16 -4.73
C VAL A 215 -20.48 -17.38 -4.92
N TYR A 216 -19.94 -17.92 -3.83
CA TYR A 216 -19.09 -19.11 -3.85
C TYR A 216 -19.26 -19.89 -2.56
N ARG A 217 -19.30 -21.23 -2.66
CA ARG A 217 -19.24 -22.14 -1.51
C ARG A 217 -18.67 -23.49 -1.92
N GLN A 218 -17.48 -23.83 -1.45
CA GLN A 218 -16.84 -25.12 -1.73
C GLN A 218 -15.97 -25.59 -0.55
N VAL A 219 -15.79 -26.90 -0.45
CA VAL A 219 -14.77 -27.49 0.44
C VAL A 219 -13.47 -27.54 -0.33
N LEU A 220 -12.44 -26.85 0.18
CA LEU A 220 -11.14 -26.74 -0.46
C LEU A 220 -10.05 -27.32 0.44
N PRO A 221 -9.04 -28.01 -0.13
CA PRO A 221 -7.88 -28.44 0.64
C PRO A 221 -7.05 -27.23 1.09
N TYR A 222 -6.52 -27.31 2.30
CA TYR A 222 -5.52 -26.39 2.83
C TYR A 222 -4.12 -26.98 2.59
N GLU A 223 -3.30 -26.31 1.79
CA GLU A 223 -2.01 -26.83 1.35
C GLU A 223 -0.92 -25.77 1.37
N VAL A 224 0.34 -26.21 1.39
CA VAL A 224 1.51 -25.33 1.40
C VAL A 224 1.71 -24.57 0.10
N THR A 225 1.23 -25.10 -1.04
CA THR A 225 1.43 -24.51 -2.36
C THR A 225 0.51 -25.13 -3.42
N PHE A 226 0.41 -24.48 -4.58
CA PHE A 226 -0.46 -24.88 -5.70
C PHE A 226 -0.17 -26.28 -6.24
N GLY A 227 1.08 -26.74 -6.20
CA GLY A 227 1.49 -28.06 -6.71
C GLY A 227 0.97 -29.26 -5.92
N LYS A 228 0.24 -29.03 -4.83
CA LYS A 228 -0.36 -30.08 -3.99
C LYS A 228 -1.76 -30.50 -4.44
N VAL A 229 -2.36 -29.77 -5.38
CA VAL A 229 -3.69 -30.08 -5.93
C VAL A 229 -3.61 -30.37 -7.43
N PRO A 230 -4.59 -31.10 -8.01
CA PRO A 230 -4.65 -31.30 -9.46
C PRO A 230 -4.73 -29.97 -10.23
N LEU A 231 -4.24 -29.97 -11.47
CA LEU A 231 -4.30 -28.78 -12.33
C LEU A 231 -5.75 -28.26 -12.46
N GLY A 232 -5.93 -26.98 -12.19
CA GLY A 232 -7.24 -26.30 -12.23
C GLY A 232 -8.08 -26.44 -10.96
N ALA A 233 -7.62 -27.17 -9.95
CA ALA A 233 -8.31 -27.23 -8.66
C ALA A 233 -7.99 -25.99 -7.79
N SER A 234 -8.98 -25.55 -7.03
CA SER A 234 -8.84 -24.47 -6.04
C SER A 234 -8.17 -24.98 -4.77
N VAL A 235 -7.42 -24.11 -4.09
CA VAL A 235 -6.66 -24.43 -2.88
C VAL A 235 -6.68 -23.24 -1.92
N VAL A 236 -6.74 -23.51 -0.61
CA VAL A 236 -6.46 -22.52 0.43
C VAL A 236 -4.98 -22.63 0.78
N TYR A 237 -4.29 -21.49 0.85
CA TYR A 237 -2.87 -21.44 1.18
C TYR A 237 -2.56 -20.12 1.89
N VAL A 238 -1.48 -20.10 2.67
CA VAL A 238 -0.92 -18.86 3.22
C VAL A 238 -0.01 -18.27 2.17
N ASN A 239 -0.28 -17.02 1.77
CA ASN A 239 0.54 -16.33 0.79
C ASN A 239 1.88 -15.89 1.40
N SER A 240 2.71 -15.17 0.62
CA SER A 240 4.06 -14.80 1.05
C SER A 240 4.12 -13.54 1.92
N MET A 241 3.00 -13.03 2.40
CA MET A 241 2.91 -11.88 3.32
C MET A 241 2.55 -12.31 4.72
#